data_AF-A0A846PSQ4-F1
#
_entry.id   AF-A0A846PSQ4-F1
#
_cell.length_a   1.000
_cell.length_b   1.000
_cell.length_c   1.000
_cell.angle_alpha   90.00
_cell.angle_beta   90.00
_cell.angle_gamma   90.00
#
_symmetry.space_group_name_H-M   'P 1'
#
loop_
_entity.id
_entity.type
_entity.pdbx_description
1 polymer ?
#
loop_
_entity_poly.entity_id
_entity_poly.type
_entity_poly.pdbx_seq_one_letter_code
_entity_poly.pdbx_strand_id
1 'polypeptide(L)'
;MKRKNKILITVVAVLLAISFTYLWFENFVIYSTEEVDMHLKVTEGYMVGVNTRTDALYFGKVRKGGLSTRKIILDNYDENPHFVQIRTFGDLSKWVYVSDNNFVLPSNESKNVSVSCDVPIDADVGNYTGKLQVVYFNI
;
A
#
# COMPACT_ATOMS: atom_id res chain seq x y z
N MET A 1 -36.80 32.59 -16.09
CA MET A 1 -37.06 31.17 -15.75
C MET A 1 -38.08 31.09 -14.61
N LYS A 2 -39.22 30.40 -14.80
CA LYS A 2 -40.32 30.36 -13.80
C LYS A 2 -39.86 29.67 -12.50
N ARG A 3 -40.40 30.07 -11.34
CA ARG A 3 -40.08 29.50 -10.01
C ARG A 3 -40.16 27.96 -9.98
N LYS A 4 -41.14 27.38 -10.69
CA LYS A 4 -41.30 25.93 -10.84
C LYS A 4 -40.09 25.25 -11.51
N ASN A 5 -39.50 25.88 -12.52
CA ASN A 5 -38.33 25.35 -13.23
C ASN A 5 -37.07 25.38 -12.34
N LYS A 6 -36.93 26.40 -11.47
CA LYS A 6 -35.82 26.46 -10.50
C LYS A 6 -35.89 25.31 -9.50
N ILE A 7 -37.08 25.05 -8.94
CA ILE A 7 -37.29 23.94 -7.99
C ILE A 7 -36.99 22.59 -8.66
N LEU A 8 -37.48 22.39 -9.88
CA LEU A 8 -37.24 21.16 -10.63
C LEU A 8 -35.74 20.90 -10.86
N ILE A 9 -35.00 21.93 -11.29
CA ILE A 9 -33.54 21.83 -11.50
C ILE A 9 -32.83 21.49 -10.19
N THR A 10 -33.21 22.11 -9.07
CA THR A 10 -32.61 21.80 -7.76
C THR A 10 -32.86 20.35 -7.35
N VAL A 11 -34.07 19.82 -7.53
CA VAL A 11 -34.39 18.42 -7.20
C VAL A 11 -33.57 17.46 -8.05
N VAL A 12 -33.48 17.71 -9.36
CA VAL A 12 -32.68 16.88 -10.28
C VAL A 12 -31.20 16.91 -9.90
N ALA A 13 -30.65 18.09 -9.58
CA ALA A 13 -29.26 18.22 -9.15
C ALA A 13 -28.97 17.44 -7.86
N VAL A 14 -29.88 17.45 -6.89
CA VAL A 14 -29.75 16.66 -5.66
C VAL A 14 -29.79 15.16 -5.95
N LEU A 15 -30.72 14.71 -6.79
CA LEU A 15 -30.81 13.29 -7.16
C LEU A 15 -29.56 12.81 -7.91
N LEU A 16 -29.01 13.63 -8.80
CA LEU A 16 -27.76 13.34 -9.48
C LEU A 16 -26.58 13.27 -8.50
N ALA A 17 -26.51 14.19 -7.52
CA ALA A 17 -25.47 14.16 -6.50
C ALA A 17 -25.55 12.89 -5.63
N ILE A 18 -26.75 12.47 -5.24
CA ILE A 18 -26.96 11.23 -4.47
C ILE A 18 -26.55 10.01 -5.31
N SER A 19 -27.00 9.94 -6.56
CA SER A 19 -26.67 8.83 -7.47
C SER A 19 -25.17 8.74 -7.71
N PHE A 20 -24.51 9.87 -7.96
CA PHE A 20 -23.06 9.93 -8.13
C PHE A 20 -22.31 9.51 -6.86
N THR A 21 -22.78 9.95 -5.68
CA THR A 21 -22.21 9.54 -4.40
C THR A 21 -22.35 8.04 -4.19
N TYR A 22 -23.52 7.47 -4.50
CA TYR A 22 -23.76 6.03 -4.38
C TYR A 22 -22.85 5.21 -5.30
N LEU A 23 -22.75 5.60 -6.59
CA LEU A 23 -21.84 4.95 -7.54
C LEU A 23 -20.38 5.06 -7.11
N TRP A 24 -19.97 6.19 -6.54
CA TRP A 24 -18.63 6.35 -5.99
C TRP A 24 -18.40 5.41 -4.81
N PHE A 25 -19.35 5.29 -3.88
CA PHE A 25 -19.19 4.42 -2.71
C PHE A 25 -19.08 2.95 -3.11
N GLU A 26 -19.90 2.45 -4.03
CA GLU A 26 -19.85 1.04 -4.49
C GLU A 26 -18.49 0.64 -5.08
N ASN A 27 -17.82 1.55 -5.80
CA ASN A 27 -16.54 1.26 -6.49
C ASN A 27 -15.28 1.49 -5.62
N PHE A 28 -15.44 1.98 -4.38
CA PHE A 28 -14.29 2.33 -3.53
C PHE A 28 -14.43 1.80 -2.09
N VAL A 29 -15.26 0.78 -1.88
CA VAL A 29 -15.33 0.09 -0.58
C VAL A 29 -14.05 -0.72 -0.38
N ILE A 30 -13.40 -0.52 0.77
CA ILE A 30 -12.28 -1.34 1.21
C ILE A 30 -12.81 -2.76 1.42
N TYR A 31 -12.27 -3.71 0.65
CA TYR A 31 -12.57 -5.13 0.76
C TYR A 31 -11.80 -5.76 1.92
N SER A 32 -10.48 -5.62 1.93
CA SER A 32 -9.61 -6.13 2.99
C SER A 32 -8.40 -5.22 3.20
N THR A 33 -7.77 -5.33 4.36
CA THR A 33 -6.52 -4.65 4.70
C THR A 33 -5.60 -5.61 5.44
N GLU A 34 -4.43 -5.85 4.88
CA GLU A 34 -3.40 -6.69 5.46
C GLU A 34 -2.23 -5.83 5.93
N GLU A 35 -1.72 -6.09 7.13
CA GLU A 35 -0.56 -5.39 7.70
C GLU A 35 0.60 -6.34 7.96
N VAL A 36 1.79 -5.92 7.55
CA VAL A 36 3.04 -6.66 7.76
C VAL A 36 4.05 -5.74 8.44
N ASP A 37 4.59 -6.17 9.58
CA ASP A 37 5.65 -5.44 10.26
C ASP A 37 6.93 -5.43 9.42
N MET A 38 7.66 -4.32 9.48
CA MET A 38 8.94 -4.16 8.81
C MET A 38 10.05 -3.87 9.81
N HIS A 39 11.20 -4.52 9.64
CA HIS A 39 12.35 -4.36 10.51
C HIS A 39 13.64 -4.16 9.73
N LEU A 40 14.42 -3.18 10.16
CA LEU A 40 15.74 -2.87 9.63
C LEU A 40 16.70 -2.58 10.78
N LYS A 41 17.96 -3.00 10.64
CA LYS A 41 19.05 -2.52 11.48
C LYS A 41 20.10 -1.79 10.64
N VAL A 42 20.27 -0.49 10.87
CA VAL A 42 21.31 0.31 10.24
C VAL A 42 22.65 0.09 10.94
N THR A 43 23.72 -0.07 10.17
CA THR A 43 25.08 -0.31 10.69
C THR A 43 26.14 0.53 9.98
N GLU A 44 27.31 0.74 10.59
CA GLU A 44 28.43 1.47 9.94
C GLU A 44 29.18 0.63 8.88
N GLY A 45 29.21 -0.69 9.05
CA GLY A 45 30.03 -1.59 8.22
C GLY A 45 29.24 -2.67 7.50
N TYR A 46 29.92 -3.40 6.63
CA TYR A 46 29.38 -4.61 6.01
C TYR A 46 29.21 -5.70 7.06
N MET A 47 28.01 -6.27 7.15
CA MET A 47 27.73 -7.40 8.00
C MET A 47 26.94 -8.44 7.21
N VAL A 48 27.35 -9.70 7.29
CA VAL A 48 26.61 -10.83 6.72
C VAL A 48 25.67 -11.37 7.79
N GLY A 49 24.43 -11.67 7.41
CA GLY A 49 23.44 -12.27 8.30
C GLY A 49 22.45 -13.10 7.50
N VAL A 50 21.88 -14.11 8.15
CA VAL A 50 20.82 -14.94 7.59
C VAL A 50 19.54 -14.63 8.35
N ASN A 51 18.45 -14.39 7.62
CA ASN A 51 17.12 -14.32 8.19
C ASN A 51 16.36 -15.61 7.85
N THR A 52 15.83 -16.28 8.85
CA THR A 52 14.99 -17.50 8.71
C THR A 52 13.53 -17.26 9.07
N ARG A 53 13.16 -16.02 9.41
CA ARG A 53 11.81 -15.65 9.85
C ARG A 53 10.91 -15.25 8.68
N THR A 54 9.62 -15.56 8.81
CA THR A 54 8.58 -15.33 7.80
C THR A 54 7.38 -14.51 8.31
N ASP A 55 7.39 -14.11 9.58
CA ASP A 55 6.33 -13.36 10.26
C ASP A 55 6.31 -11.87 9.91
N ALA A 56 7.43 -11.33 9.43
CA ALA A 56 7.60 -9.92 9.12
C ALA A 56 8.59 -9.69 7.98
N LEU A 57 8.59 -8.48 7.43
CA LEU A 57 9.52 -8.06 6.40
C LEU A 57 10.85 -7.59 7.02
N TYR A 58 11.76 -8.53 7.25
CA TYR A 58 13.10 -8.20 7.76
C TYR A 58 14.05 -7.84 6.60
N PHE A 59 14.41 -6.57 6.50
CA PHE A 59 15.48 -6.09 5.60
C PHE A 59 16.89 -6.49 6.09
N GLY A 60 17.00 -6.89 7.36
CA GLY A 60 18.26 -7.35 7.94
C GLY A 60 19.16 -6.19 8.38
N LYS A 61 20.47 -6.40 8.30
CA LYS A 61 21.47 -5.38 8.60
C LYS A 61 21.89 -4.69 7.30
N VAL A 62 21.69 -3.39 7.21
CA VAL A 62 22.04 -2.60 6.02
C VAL A 62 22.92 -1.44 6.45
N ARG A 63 24.00 -1.21 5.72
CA ARG A 63 24.88 -0.08 5.99
C ARG A 63 24.23 1.24 5.55
N LYS A 64 24.70 2.36 6.07
CA LYS A 64 24.37 3.69 5.54
C LYS A 64 24.67 3.78 4.03
N GLY A 65 23.77 4.35 3.25
CA GLY A 65 23.84 4.36 1.77
C GLY A 65 23.62 2.99 1.11
N GLY A 66 23.14 2.01 1.87
CA GLY A 66 22.91 0.65 1.40
C GLY A 66 21.46 0.41 0.99
N LEU A 67 21.28 -0.54 0.07
CA LEU A 67 19.97 -0.97 -0.42
C LEU A 67 19.70 -2.41 0.02
N SER A 68 18.49 -2.69 0.49
CA SER A 68 17.99 -4.07 0.67
C SER A 68 16.61 -4.22 0.07
N THR A 69 16.43 -5.26 -0.74
CA THR A 69 15.15 -5.57 -1.38
C THR A 69 14.59 -6.88 -0.85
N ARG A 70 13.29 -6.91 -0.66
CA ARG A 70 12.47 -8.09 -0.36
C ARG A 70 11.37 -8.21 -1.39
N LYS A 71 10.88 -9.43 -1.55
CA LYS A 71 9.80 -9.73 -2.50
C LYS A 71 8.60 -10.19 -1.70
N ILE A 72 7.45 -9.60 -1.96
CA ILE A 72 6.15 -10.08 -1.49
C ILE A 72 5.36 -10.61 -2.67
N ILE A 73 4.52 -11.60 -2.40
CA ILE A 73 3.58 -12.17 -3.37
C ILE A 73 2.20 -11.78 -2.90
N LEU A 74 1.44 -11.15 -3.78
CA LEU A 74 0.04 -10.80 -3.55
C LEU A 74 -0.79 -11.74 -4.41
N ASP A 75 -1.61 -12.54 -3.76
CA ASP A 75 -2.46 -13.53 -4.40
C ASP A 75 -3.91 -13.08 -4.30
N ASN A 76 -4.63 -13.08 -5.42
CA ASN A 76 -6.08 -12.89 -5.43
C ASN A 76 -6.76 -14.22 -5.74
N TYR A 77 -7.30 -14.86 -4.70
CA TYR A 77 -8.08 -16.10 -4.84
C TYR A 77 -9.59 -15.86 -4.98
N ASP A 78 -10.03 -14.60 -5.02
CA ASP A 78 -11.44 -14.28 -5.21
C ASP A 78 -11.83 -14.33 -6.69
N GLU A 79 -13.13 -14.47 -6.94
CA GLU A 79 -13.70 -14.49 -8.30
C GLU A 79 -13.64 -13.11 -8.98
N ASN A 80 -13.57 -12.03 -8.19
CA ASN A 80 -13.53 -10.65 -8.68
C ASN A 80 -12.10 -10.08 -8.66
N PRO A 81 -11.76 -9.17 -9.59
CA PRO A 81 -10.51 -8.43 -9.51
C PRO A 81 -10.56 -7.41 -8.36
N HIS A 82 -9.39 -7.07 -7.81
CA HIS A 82 -9.27 -6.09 -6.73
C HIS A 82 -8.32 -4.98 -7.10
N PHE A 83 -8.65 -3.74 -6.75
CA PHE A 83 -7.67 -2.66 -6.81
C PHE A 83 -6.81 -2.66 -5.55
N VAL A 84 -5.49 -2.68 -5.72
CA VAL A 84 -4.50 -2.84 -4.65
C VAL A 84 -3.76 -1.53 -4.44
N GLN A 85 -3.73 -1.08 -3.19
CA GLN A 85 -2.91 0.04 -2.73
C GLN A 85 -2.01 -0.39 -1.59
N ILE A 86 -0.70 -0.17 -1.75
CA ILE A 86 0.32 -0.43 -0.76
C ILE A 86 0.72 0.89 -0.10
N ARG A 87 0.71 0.92 1.24
CA ARG A 87 1.07 2.06 2.07
C ARG A 87 2.16 1.63 3.06
N THR A 88 3.01 2.57 3.46
CA THR A 88 4.06 2.33 4.46
C THR A 88 3.96 3.36 5.59
N PHE A 89 4.21 2.90 6.81
CA PHE A 89 4.11 3.72 8.03
C PHE A 89 5.31 3.48 8.96
N GLY A 90 5.53 4.40 9.90
CA GLY A 90 6.63 4.34 10.88
C GLY A 90 7.93 4.95 10.38
N ASP A 91 8.98 4.84 11.18
CA ASP A 91 10.27 5.50 10.90
C ASP A 91 10.91 5.00 9.60
N LEU A 92 10.72 3.71 9.31
CA LEU A 92 11.26 3.07 8.11
C LEU A 92 10.55 3.49 6.81
N SER A 93 9.32 4.01 6.88
CA SER A 93 8.50 4.24 5.67
C SER A 93 9.13 5.22 4.70
N LYS A 94 9.91 6.19 5.20
CA LYS A 94 10.58 7.23 4.41
C LYS A 94 11.66 6.67 3.48
N TRP A 95 12.13 5.46 3.76
CA TRP A 95 13.21 4.80 3.03
C TRP A 95 12.71 3.64 2.18
N VAL A 96 11.42 3.31 2.30
CA VAL A 96 10.82 2.15 1.66
C VAL A 96 10.07 2.54 0.41
N TYR A 97 10.36 1.84 -0.68
CA TYR A 97 9.74 1.98 -1.98
C TYR A 97 9.21 0.62 -2.45
N VAL A 98 8.08 0.63 -3.15
CA VAL A 98 7.50 -0.56 -3.75
C VAL A 98 7.60 -0.46 -5.27
N SER A 99 7.86 -1.58 -5.95
CA SER A 99 8.02 -1.60 -7.41
C SER A 99 6.74 -1.31 -8.17
N ASP A 100 5.59 -1.58 -7.55
CA ASP A 100 4.28 -1.35 -8.12
C ASP A 100 3.29 -0.98 -7.00
N ASN A 101 2.37 -0.06 -7.29
CA ASN A 101 1.36 0.43 -6.37
C ASN A 101 0.17 0.99 -7.16
N ASN A 102 -1.03 0.98 -6.58
CA ASN A 102 -2.25 1.47 -7.20
C ASN A 102 -2.56 0.74 -8.53
N PHE A 103 -2.63 -0.58 -8.47
CA PHE A 103 -2.86 -1.44 -9.64
C PHE A 103 -4.05 -2.37 -9.41
N VAL A 104 -4.62 -2.90 -10.50
CA VAL A 104 -5.63 -3.96 -10.43
C VAL A 104 -4.92 -5.31 -10.37
N LEU A 105 -5.29 -6.15 -9.40
CA LEU A 105 -4.90 -7.55 -9.29
C LEU A 105 -6.06 -8.41 -9.80
N PRO A 106 -5.93 -9.05 -10.98
CA PRO A 106 -7.01 -9.84 -11.56
C PRO A 106 -7.42 -11.02 -10.68
N SER A 107 -8.63 -11.50 -10.92
CA SER A 107 -9.17 -12.72 -10.31
C SER A 107 -8.26 -13.92 -10.59
N ASN A 108 -7.99 -14.73 -9.57
CA ASN A 108 -7.15 -15.93 -9.63
C ASN A 108 -5.70 -15.69 -10.11
N GLU A 109 -5.19 -14.47 -9.95
CA GLU A 109 -3.80 -14.12 -10.30
C GLU A 109 -2.93 -13.80 -9.10
N SER A 110 -1.63 -14.04 -9.28
CA SER A 110 -0.57 -13.71 -8.32
C SER A 110 0.33 -12.63 -8.90
N LYS A 111 0.67 -11.62 -8.09
CA LYS A 111 1.61 -10.57 -8.49
C LYS A 111 2.75 -10.45 -7.50
N ASN A 112 3.95 -10.41 -8.07
CA ASN A 112 5.19 -10.21 -7.35
C ASN A 112 5.47 -8.71 -7.21
N VAL A 113 5.58 -8.22 -5.98
CA VAL A 113 5.96 -6.82 -5.69
C VAL A 113 7.28 -6.81 -4.94
N SER A 114 8.24 -6.03 -5.44
CA SER A 114 9.50 -5.80 -4.75
C SER A 114 9.34 -4.63 -3.79
N VAL A 115 9.74 -4.83 -2.54
CA VAL A 115 9.79 -3.81 -1.49
C VAL A 115 11.27 -3.55 -1.21
N SER A 116 11.73 -2.35 -1.49
CA SER A 116 13.13 -1.93 -1.37
C SER A 116 13.27 -0.89 -0.27
N CYS A 117 14.28 -1.05 0.58
CA CYS A 117 14.66 -0.06 1.58
C CYS A 117 16.02 0.55 1.20
N ASP A 118 16.05 1.84 0.90
CA ASP A 118 17.25 2.62 0.57
C ASP A 118 17.65 3.48 1.78
N VAL A 119 18.70 3.06 2.48
CA VAL A 119 19.13 3.71 3.73
C VAL A 119 19.96 4.94 3.40
N PRO A 120 19.59 6.15 3.85
CA PRO A 120 20.38 7.36 3.63
C PRO A 120 21.80 7.25 4.18
N ILE A 121 22.73 8.02 3.61
CA ILE A 121 24.14 8.04 4.07
C ILE A 121 24.31 8.71 5.44
N ASP A 122 23.39 9.61 5.79
CA ASP A 122 23.33 10.36 7.03
C ASP A 122 22.43 9.72 8.09
N ALA A 123 21.84 8.55 7.80
CA ALA A 123 21.03 7.82 8.76
C ALA A 123 21.83 7.44 10.02
N ASP A 124 21.21 7.57 11.18
CA ASP A 124 21.80 7.11 12.44
C ASP A 124 21.90 5.58 12.47
N VAL A 125 22.88 5.07 13.21
CA VAL A 125 22.99 3.64 13.49
C VAL A 125 21.91 3.26 14.49
N GLY A 126 21.09 2.28 14.16
CA GLY A 126 19.98 1.92 15.02
C GLY A 126 19.06 0.85 14.45
N ASN A 127 18.02 0.53 15.21
CA ASN A 127 16.93 -0.29 14.73
C ASN A 127 15.81 0.63 14.25
N TYR A 128 15.27 0.33 13.09
CA TYR A 128 14.17 1.06 12.47
C TYR A 128 13.02 0.08 12.25
N THR A 129 11.82 0.55 12.57
CA THR A 129 10.60 -0.23 12.44
C THR A 129 9.58 0.51 11.61
N GLY A 130 8.70 -0.24 10.96
CA GLY A 130 7.58 0.30 10.24
C GLY A 130 6.53 -0.76 9.97
N LYS A 131 5.49 -0.37 9.24
CA LYS A 131 4.43 -1.27 8.78
C LYS A 131 4.22 -1.09 7.29
N LEU A 132 4.08 -2.19 6.57
CA LEU A 132 3.58 -2.21 5.20
C LEU A 132 2.12 -2.64 5.27
N GLN A 133 1.23 -1.82 4.72
CA GLN A 133 -0.21 -2.08 4.68
C GLN A 133 -0.61 -2.28 3.22
N VAL A 134 -1.26 -3.39 2.92
CA VAL A 134 -1.86 -3.67 1.61
C VAL A 134 -3.37 -3.55 1.76
N VAL A 135 -3.95 -2.58 1.06
CA VAL A 135 -5.38 -2.30 1.06
C VAL A 135 -5.95 -2.78 -0.27
N TYR A 136 -6.96 -3.65 -0.19
CA TYR A 136 -7.71 -4.16 -1.33
C TYR A 136 -9.05 -3.44 -1.39
N PHE A 137 -9.43 -2.97 -2.58
CA PHE A 137 -10.72 -2.36 -2.85
C PHE A 137 -11.47 -3.20 -3.88
N ASN A 138 -12.77 -3.37 -3.66
CA ASN A 138 -13.65 -3.92 -4.68
C ASN A 138 -13.71 -2.96 -5.87
N ILE A 139 -13.76 -3.51 -7.08
CA ILE A 139 -13.94 -2.76 -8.33
C ILE A 139 -15.00 -3.41 -9.21
#